data_AF-A0A410FTQ1-F1
#
_entry.id   AF-A0A410FTQ1-F1
#
_cell.length_a   1.000
_cell.length_b   1.000
_cell.length_c   1.000
_cell.angle_alpha   90.00
_cell.angle_beta   90.00
_cell.angle_gamma   90.00
#
_symmetry.space_group_name_H-M   'P 1'
#
loop_
_entity.id
_entity.type
_entity.pdbx_description
1 polymer ?
#
loop_
_entity_poly.entity_id
_entity_poly.type
_entity_poly.pdbx_seq_one_letter_code
_entity_poly.pdbx_strand_id
1 'polypeptide(L)'
;MTSTTVRISREARESLQELSERTGRKLQELLDEAVERYRRELFLKEANAAFAALRTEKAAWADEEEERAAWEGTLADGLEE
;
A
#
# COMPACT_ATOMS: atom_id res chain seq x y z
N MET A 1 -20.81 -4.60 -13.05
CA MET A 1 -19.88 -5.31 -12.16
C MET A 1 -20.66 -6.41 -11.45
N THR A 2 -20.13 -7.61 -11.35
CA THR A 2 -20.76 -8.73 -10.63
C THR A 2 -20.53 -8.56 -9.13
N SER A 3 -21.60 -8.44 -8.35
CA SER A 3 -21.52 -8.40 -6.88
C SER A 3 -21.59 -9.81 -6.30
N THR A 4 -20.83 -10.06 -5.25
CA THR A 4 -20.94 -11.27 -4.42
C THR A 4 -21.24 -10.87 -2.98
N THR A 5 -21.83 -11.79 -2.20
CA THR A 5 -22.14 -11.54 -0.79
C THR A 5 -21.08 -12.20 0.08
N VAL A 6 -20.40 -11.40 0.89
CA VAL A 6 -19.45 -11.87 1.90
C VAL A 6 -20.08 -11.80 3.29
N ARG A 7 -19.81 -12.80 4.13
CA ARG A 7 -20.21 -12.75 5.54
C ARG A 7 -19.16 -11.97 6.33
N ILE A 8 -19.60 -10.99 7.10
CA ILE A 8 -18.78 -10.20 8.03
C ILE A 8 -19.45 -10.19 9.40
N SER A 9 -18.72 -9.80 10.44
CA SER A 9 -19.29 -9.64 11.77
C SER A 9 -20.32 -8.50 11.81
N ARG A 10 -21.18 -8.50 12.83
CA ARG A 10 -22.18 -7.45 13.00
C ARG A 10 -21.52 -6.09 13.23
N GLU A 11 -20.47 -6.07 14.04
CA GLU A 11 -19.69 -4.91 14.42
C GLU A 11 -18.98 -4.28 13.20
N ALA A 12 -18.43 -5.13 12.31
CA ALA A 12 -17.83 -4.67 11.06
C ALA A 12 -18.88 -4.02 10.14
N ARG A 13 -20.09 -4.58 10.08
CA ARG A 13 -21.19 -3.98 9.31
C ARG A 13 -21.65 -2.65 9.90
N GLU A 14 -21.75 -2.53 11.22
CA GLU A 14 -22.09 -1.28 11.92
C GLU A 14 -21.03 -0.21 11.65
N SER A 15 -19.74 -0.57 11.71
CA SER A 15 -18.64 0.33 11.36
C SER A 15 -18.71 0.82 9.91
N LEU A 16 -19.01 -0.06 8.95
CA LEU A 16 -19.20 0.31 7.55
C LEU A 16 -20.41 1.24 7.34
N GLN A 17 -21.48 1.03 8.12
CA GLN A 17 -22.67 1.88 8.09
C GLN A 17 -22.34 3.30 8.58
N GLU A 18 -21.65 3.43 9.71
CA GLU A 18 -21.20 4.73 10.24
C GLU A 18 -20.28 5.46 9.24
N LEU A 19 -19.36 4.73 8.61
CA LEU A 19 -18.49 5.29 7.57
C LEU A 19 -19.29 5.76 6.35
N SER A 20 -20.31 4.99 5.94
CA SER A 20 -21.22 5.37 4.85
C SER A 20 -21.96 6.66 5.17
N GLU A 21 -22.53 6.77 6.36
CA GLU A 21 -23.26 7.97 6.81
C GLU A 21 -22.37 9.21 6.87
N ARG A 22 -21.12 9.04 7.34
CA ARG A 22 -20.15 10.14 7.43
C ARG A 22 -19.59 10.59 6.10
N THR A 23 -19.43 9.67 5.14
CA THR A 23 -18.76 9.95 3.85
C THR A 23 -19.73 10.13 2.69
N GLY A 24 -21.00 9.75 2.85
CA GLY A 24 -21.99 9.70 1.78
C GLY A 24 -21.75 8.60 0.75
N ARG A 25 -20.80 7.69 1.00
CA ARG A 25 -20.40 6.63 0.06
C ARG A 25 -21.11 5.31 0.35
N LYS A 26 -21.21 4.45 -0.66
CA LYS A 26 -21.89 3.15 -0.51
C LYS A 26 -21.04 2.18 0.31
N LEU A 27 -21.70 1.31 1.09
CA LEU A 27 -21.01 0.29 1.91
C LEU A 27 -20.08 -0.59 1.06
N GLN A 28 -20.50 -0.98 -0.14
CA GLN A 28 -19.67 -1.79 -1.05
C GLN A 28 -18.40 -1.04 -1.46
N GLU A 29 -18.52 0.23 -1.86
CA GLU A 29 -17.35 1.04 -2.26
C GLU A 29 -16.36 1.23 -1.11
N LEU A 30 -16.88 1.39 0.11
CA LEU A 30 -16.07 1.50 1.33
C LEU A 30 -15.37 0.18 1.67
N LEU A 31 -16.07 -0.95 1.52
CA LEU A 31 -15.50 -2.28 1.74
C LEU A 31 -14.41 -2.59 0.71
N ASP A 32 -14.68 -2.35 -0.57
CA ASP A 32 -13.73 -2.55 -1.66
C ASP A 32 -12.46 -1.72 -1.42
N GLU A 33 -12.61 -0.45 -1.04
CA GLU A 33 -11.47 0.41 -0.70
C GLU A 33 -10.73 -0.06 0.56
N ALA A 34 -11.43 -0.51 1.60
CA ALA A 34 -10.79 -1.00 2.81
C ALA A 34 -9.92 -2.24 2.52
N VAL A 35 -10.42 -3.16 1.70
CA VAL A 35 -9.65 -4.34 1.26
C VAL A 35 -8.43 -3.92 0.44
N GLU A 36 -8.60 -3.00 -0.52
CA GLU A 36 -7.49 -2.52 -1.34
C GLU A 36 -6.42 -1.78 -0.53
N ARG A 37 -6.82 -1.00 0.47
CA ARG A 37 -5.89 -0.35 1.41
C ARG A 37 -5.10 -1.39 2.20
N TYR A 38 -5.78 -2.41 2.75
CA TYR A 38 -5.10 -3.47 3.49
C TYR A 38 -4.13 -4.27 2.60
N ARG A 39 -4.52 -4.57 1.36
CA ARG A 39 -3.64 -5.21 0.37
C ARG A 39 -2.36 -4.41 0.12
N ARG A 40 -2.49 -3.09 -0.06
CA ARG A 40 -1.35 -2.19 -0.26
C ARG A 40 -0.48 -2.08 0.99
N GLU A 41 -1.09 -2.05 2.17
CA GLU A 41 -0.37 -2.05 3.44
C GLU A 41 0.50 -3.30 3.59
N LEU A 42 -0.06 -4.48 3.31
CA LEU A 42 0.71 -5.74 3.34
C LEU A 42 1.87 -5.72 2.35
N PHE A 43 1.62 -5.30 1.11
CA PHE A 43 2.66 -5.17 0.10
C PHE A 43 3.82 -4.26 0.55
N LEU A 44 3.52 -3.09 1.12
CA LEU A 44 4.55 -2.18 1.62
C LEU A 44 5.28 -2.74 2.84
N LYS A 45 4.59 -3.46 3.74
CA LYS A 45 5.24 -4.14 4.88
C LYS A 45 6.22 -5.20 4.40
N GLU A 46 5.84 -6.00 3.42
CA GLU A 46 6.69 -7.04 2.82
C GLU A 46 7.92 -6.42 2.13
N ALA A 47 7.72 -5.37 1.32
CA ALA A 47 8.82 -4.65 0.69
C ALA A 47 9.79 -4.06 1.72
N ASN A 48 9.28 -3.40 2.75
CA ASN A 48 10.09 -2.84 3.83
C ASN A 48 10.86 -3.91 4.60
N ALA A 49 10.24 -5.07 4.87
CA ALA A 49 10.90 -6.19 5.52
C ALA A 49 12.02 -6.76 4.65
N ALA A 50 11.81 -6.87 3.32
CA ALA A 50 12.84 -7.30 2.39
C ALA A 50 14.04 -6.34 2.36
N PHE A 51 13.81 -5.03 2.30
CA PHE A 51 14.89 -4.03 2.40
C PHE A 51 15.57 -4.01 3.77
N ALA A 52 14.85 -4.27 4.86
CA ALA A 52 15.45 -4.40 6.18
C ALA A 52 16.36 -5.64 6.27
N ALA A 53 15.95 -6.76 5.69
CA ALA A 53 16.77 -7.95 5.58
C ALA A 53 18.01 -7.71 4.71
N LEU A 54 17.84 -7.10 3.52
CA LEU A 54 18.94 -6.74 2.62
C LEU A 54 20.02 -5.90 3.32
N ARG A 55 19.62 -4.92 4.13
CA ARG A 55 20.52 -4.08 4.93
C ARG A 55 21.41 -4.83 5.91
N THR A 56 21.02 -6.04 6.32
CA THR A 56 21.85 -6.87 7.21
C THR A 56 23.00 -7.55 6.46
N GLU A 57 22.88 -7.69 5.14
CA GLU A 57 23.87 -8.29 4.24
C GLU A 57 24.75 -7.20 3.60
N LYS A 58 25.88 -6.88 4.24
CA LYS A 58 26.73 -5.72 3.89
C LYS A 58 27.10 -5.63 2.40
N ALA A 59 27.46 -6.74 1.77
CA ALA A 59 27.84 -6.75 0.36
C ALA A 59 26.65 -6.41 -0.55
N ALA A 60 25.53 -7.11 -0.35
CA ALA A 60 24.31 -6.88 -1.13
C ALA A 60 23.71 -5.48 -0.88
N TRP A 61 23.87 -4.93 0.33
CA TRP A 61 23.47 -3.55 0.61
C TRP A 61 24.34 -2.53 -0.12
N ALA A 62 25.66 -2.74 -0.17
CA ALA A 62 26.56 -1.88 -0.93
C ALA A 62 26.24 -1.88 -2.43
N ASP A 63 25.92 -3.05 -3.00
CA ASP A 63 25.49 -3.17 -4.39
C ASP A 63 24.21 -2.37 -4.67
N GLU A 64 23.21 -2.44 -3.78
CA GLU A 64 21.97 -1.66 -3.90
C GLU A 64 22.20 -0.15 -3.74
N GLU A 65 23.09 0.27 -2.82
CA GLU A 65 23.45 1.68 -2.67
C GLU A 65 24.18 2.23 -3.90
N GLU A 66 25.07 1.44 -4.51
CA GLU A 66 25.73 1.81 -5.76
C GLU A 66 24.72 1.95 -6.91
N GLU A 67 23.81 0.99 -7.06
CA GLU A 67 22.73 1.07 -8.04
C GLU A 67 21.89 2.34 -7.81
N ARG A 68 21.43 2.57 -6.58
CA ARG A 68 20.61 3.73 -6.24
C ARG A 68 21.32 5.05 -6.54
N ALA A 69 22.60 5.16 -6.20
CA ALA A 69 23.40 6.35 -6.50
C ALA A 69 23.52 6.61 -8.01
N ALA A 70 23.61 5.57 -8.83
CA ALA A 70 23.59 5.73 -10.29
C ALA A 70 22.26 6.30 -10.78
N TRP A 71 21.13 5.89 -10.17
CA TRP A 71 19.81 6.42 -10.49
C TRP A 71 19.59 7.86 -10.01
N GLU A 72 20.20 8.28 -8.89
CA GLU A 72 20.09 9.65 -8.38
C GLU A 72 20.53 10.71 -9.40
N GLY A 73 21.44 10.37 -10.32
CA GLY A 73 21.86 11.25 -11.41
C GLY A 73 20.74 11.65 -12.38
N THR A 74 19.64 10.87 -12.43
CA THR A 74 18.47 11.15 -13.28
C THR A 74 17.36 11.94 -12.57
N LEU A 75 17.57 12.33 -11.31
CA LEU A 75 16.54 12.96 -10.48
C LEU A 75 16.00 14.28 -11.06
N ALA A 76 16.86 15.04 -11.76
CA ALA A 76 16.51 16.33 -12.34
C ALA A 76 16.04 16.24 -13.81
N ASP A 77 16.02 15.03 -14.39
CA ASP A 77 15.67 14.87 -15.80
C ASP A 77 14.24 15.35 -16.07
N GLY A 78 14.09 16.29 -17.00
CA GLY A 78 12.80 16.85 -17.40
C GLY A 78 12.25 17.96 -16.49
N LEU A 79 13.01 18.42 -15.49
CA LEU A 79 12.71 19.66 -14.77
C LEU A 79 13.31 20.85 -15.56
N GLU A 80 12.45 21.79 -15.98
CA GLU A 80 12.90 23.12 -16.43
C GLU A 80 13.32 23.95 -15.20
N GLU A 81 14.34 24.82 -15.32
CA GLU A 81 14.88 25.65 -14.23
C GLU A 81 13.83 26.52 -13.51
#